data_AF-A0A3M1F1E0-F1
#
_entry.id   AF-A0A3M1F1E0-F1
#
_cell.length_a   1.000
_cell.length_b   1.000
_cell.length_c   1.000
_cell.angle_alpha   90.00
_cell.angle_beta   90.00
_cell.angle_gamma   90.00
#
_symmetry.space_group_name_H-M   'P 1'
#
loop_
_entity.id
_entity.type
_entity.pdbx_description
1 polymer ?
#
loop_
_entity_poly.entity_id
_entity_poly.type
_entity_poly.pdbx_seq_one_letter_code
_entity_poly.pdbx_strand_id
1 'polypeptide(L)'
;LQEKETLLREIHHRVKNNLQIISSLLSLQTDAITDPQIASAFRDSQSRIRAMALIHEKLYQSESLAQIDFAPYLRHLTDYLGRVYDTLHRNITIRLLVEKVRLDIDTAVTCGLIINELVSNALKHAFPPEVTDQAPKIIEVLMKPAGEGEMLLQVRDNGVGLPAGFNLRQTESLGLQLVQTLARQLDGSITFTGEPQTTFQIQFPLLP
;
A
#
# COMPACT_ATOMS: atom_id res chain seq x y z
N LEU A 1 -29.26 4.88 -16.72
CA LEU A 1 -28.29 4.75 -15.61
C LEU A 1 -27.84 3.30 -15.40
N GLN A 2 -28.75 2.33 -15.22
CA GLN A 2 -28.41 0.91 -14.97
C GLN A 2 -27.52 0.23 -16.02
N GLU A 3 -27.72 0.47 -17.32
CA GLU A 3 -26.85 -0.11 -18.37
C GLU A 3 -25.41 0.41 -18.27
N LYS A 4 -25.23 1.72 -18.01
CA LYS A 4 -23.91 2.34 -17.83
C LYS A 4 -23.18 1.75 -16.62
N GLU A 5 -23.89 1.53 -15.51
CA GLU A 5 -23.32 0.90 -14.32
C GLU A 5 -22.96 -0.57 -14.56
N THR A 6 -23.76 -1.31 -15.33
CA THR A 6 -23.51 -2.72 -15.64
C THR A 6 -22.29 -2.87 -16.56
N LEU A 7 -22.16 -2.02 -17.57
CA LEU A 7 -20.98 -1.95 -18.44
C LEU A 7 -19.70 -1.62 -17.66
N LEU A 8 -19.75 -0.63 -16.77
CA LEU A 8 -18.61 -0.28 -15.91
C LEU A 8 -18.21 -1.44 -15.00
N ARG A 9 -19.18 -2.16 -14.43
CA ARG A 9 -18.93 -3.37 -13.65
C ARG A 9 -18.23 -4.45 -14.46
N GLU A 10 -18.65 -4.68 -15.71
CA GLU A 10 -18.01 -5.68 -16.58
C GLU A 10 -16.55 -5.31 -16.90
N ILE A 11 -16.26 -4.02 -17.15
CA ILE A 11 -14.89 -3.54 -17.36
C ILE A 11 -14.02 -3.83 -16.15
N HIS A 12 -14.44 -3.45 -14.94
CA HIS A 12 -13.65 -3.69 -13.73
C HIS A 12 -13.45 -5.19 -13.45
N HIS A 13 -14.46 -6.04 -13.71
CA HIS A 13 -14.30 -7.49 -13.64
C HIS A 13 -13.25 -8.02 -14.64
N ARG A 14 -13.28 -7.55 -15.88
CA ARG A 14 -12.27 -7.92 -16.90
C ARG A 14 -10.88 -7.44 -16.50
N VAL A 15 -10.74 -6.22 -15.97
CA VAL A 15 -9.49 -5.70 -15.44
C VAL A 15 -8.97 -6.58 -14.30
N LYS A 16 -9.82 -6.94 -13.33
CA LYS A 16 -9.44 -7.87 -12.24
C LYS A 16 -8.92 -9.20 -12.79
N ASN A 17 -9.64 -9.80 -13.74
CA ASN A 17 -9.24 -11.09 -14.33
C ASN A 17 -7.90 -10.98 -15.06
N ASN A 18 -7.67 -9.89 -15.81
CA ASN A 18 -6.40 -9.64 -16.48
C ASN A 18 -5.25 -9.47 -15.47
N LEU A 19 -5.47 -8.71 -14.39
CA LEU A 19 -4.49 -8.55 -13.32
C LEU A 19 -4.18 -9.88 -12.62
N GLN A 20 -5.17 -10.75 -12.44
CA GLN A 20 -4.97 -12.10 -11.89
C GLN A 20 -4.12 -12.99 -12.81
N ILE A 21 -4.35 -12.94 -14.12
CA ILE A 21 -3.54 -13.67 -15.11
C ILE A 21 -2.09 -13.16 -15.09
N ILE A 22 -1.89 -11.84 -15.13
CA ILE A 22 -0.55 -11.23 -15.09
C ILE A 22 0.17 -11.61 -13.79
N SER A 23 -0.52 -11.53 -12.65
CA SER A 23 0.03 -11.92 -11.34
C SER A 23 0.45 -13.39 -11.29
N SER A 24 -0.32 -14.28 -11.93
CA SER A 24 -0.02 -15.71 -12.01
C SER A 24 1.21 -15.98 -12.89
N LEU A 25 1.30 -15.31 -14.05
CA LEU A 25 2.47 -15.42 -14.93
C LEU A 25 3.75 -14.93 -14.25
N LEU A 26 3.68 -13.81 -13.52
CA LEU A 26 4.80 -13.31 -12.73
C LEU A 26 5.18 -14.28 -11.61
N SER A 27 4.22 -14.98 -10.99
CA SER A 27 4.52 -16.00 -9.97
C SER A 27 5.37 -17.12 -10.55
N LEU A 28 4.95 -17.67 -11.70
CA LEU A 28 5.66 -18.75 -12.38
C LEU A 28 7.10 -18.34 -12.77
N GLN A 29 7.27 -17.08 -13.19
CA GLN A 29 8.61 -16.55 -13.49
C GLN A 29 9.44 -16.37 -12.23
N THR A 30 8.84 -15.88 -11.14
CA THR A 30 9.53 -15.64 -9.86
C THR A 30 10.09 -16.94 -9.29
N ASP A 31 9.36 -18.04 -9.37
CA ASP A 31 9.78 -19.35 -8.87
C ASP A 31 11.01 -19.91 -9.60
N ALA A 32 11.26 -19.46 -10.83
CA ALA A 32 12.42 -19.85 -11.63
C ALA A 32 13.66 -18.96 -11.41
N ILE A 33 13.54 -17.86 -10.67
CA ILE A 33 14.64 -16.91 -10.45
C ILE A 33 15.50 -17.37 -9.27
N THR A 34 16.78 -17.58 -9.53
CA THR A 34 17.76 -17.96 -8.49
C THR A 34 18.37 -16.76 -7.77
N ASP A 35 18.43 -15.60 -8.41
CA ASP A 35 18.96 -14.38 -7.82
C ASP A 35 17.96 -13.78 -6.80
N PRO A 36 18.30 -13.70 -5.51
CA PRO A 36 17.39 -13.21 -4.48
C PRO A 36 16.94 -11.76 -4.68
N GLN A 37 17.80 -10.90 -5.24
CA GLN A 37 17.48 -9.49 -5.48
C GLN A 37 16.47 -9.36 -6.62
N ILE A 38 16.69 -10.08 -7.72
CA ILE A 38 15.76 -10.11 -8.84
C ILE A 38 14.42 -10.73 -8.41
N ALA A 39 14.45 -11.84 -7.67
CA ALA A 39 13.24 -12.47 -7.17
C ALA A 39 12.44 -11.54 -6.24
N SER A 40 13.13 -10.72 -5.43
CA SER A 40 12.48 -9.70 -4.61
C SER A 40 11.81 -8.62 -5.44
N ALA A 41 12.47 -8.11 -6.49
CA ALA A 41 11.88 -7.11 -7.37
C ALA A 41 10.61 -7.63 -8.08
N PHE A 42 10.60 -8.91 -8.47
CA PHE A 42 9.42 -9.56 -9.04
C PHE A 42 8.30 -9.74 -8.02
N ARG A 43 8.61 -10.17 -6.79
CA ARG A 43 7.63 -10.22 -5.69
C ARG A 43 7.01 -8.85 -5.41
N ASP A 44 7.81 -7.78 -5.49
CA ASP A 44 7.31 -6.41 -5.29
C ASP A 44 6.33 -6.02 -6.39
N SER A 45 6.65 -6.32 -7.64
CA SER A 45 5.74 -6.14 -8.79
C SER A 45 4.46 -6.94 -8.64
N GLN A 46 4.54 -8.18 -8.17
CA GLN A 46 3.37 -9.02 -7.91
C GLN A 46 2.49 -8.43 -6.80
N SER A 47 3.10 -7.92 -5.72
CA SER A 47 2.38 -7.26 -4.62
C SER A 47 1.60 -6.04 -5.11
N ARG A 48 2.21 -5.21 -5.97
CA ARG A 48 1.55 -4.04 -6.59
C ARG A 48 0.34 -4.45 -7.43
N ILE A 49 0.50 -5.43 -8.32
CA ILE A 49 -0.59 -5.94 -9.16
C ILE A 49 -1.71 -6.53 -8.30
N ARG A 50 -1.36 -7.21 -7.20
CA ARG A 50 -2.34 -7.75 -6.27
C ARG A 50 -3.11 -6.66 -5.54
N ALA A 51 -2.45 -5.59 -5.10
CA ALA A 51 -3.10 -4.43 -4.50
C ALA A 51 -4.12 -3.79 -5.47
N MET A 52 -3.75 -3.59 -6.73
CA MET A 52 -4.67 -3.11 -7.77
C MET A 52 -5.87 -4.06 -7.96
N ALA A 53 -5.62 -5.37 -8.03
CA ALA A 53 -6.69 -6.36 -8.19
C ALA A 53 -7.67 -6.39 -6.99
N LEU A 54 -7.17 -6.22 -5.76
CA LEU A 54 -7.98 -6.18 -4.55
C LEU A 54 -8.94 -4.97 -4.52
N ILE A 55 -8.50 -3.80 -4.98
CA ILE A 55 -9.42 -2.65 -5.16
C ILE A 55 -10.49 -2.98 -6.18
N HIS A 56 -10.12 -3.52 -7.33
CA HIS A 56 -11.09 -3.88 -8.37
C HIS A 56 -12.11 -4.93 -7.92
N GLU A 57 -11.76 -5.79 -6.96
CA GLU A 57 -12.71 -6.70 -6.33
C GLU A 57 -13.67 -5.99 -5.36
N LYS A 58 -13.18 -5.04 -4.56
CA LYS A 58 -13.98 -4.36 -3.53
C LYS A 58 -14.91 -3.27 -4.06
N LEU A 59 -14.53 -2.64 -5.17
CA LEU A 59 -15.36 -1.68 -5.92
C LEU A 59 -16.75 -2.20 -6.29
N TYR A 60 -16.87 -3.51 -6.50
CA TYR A 60 -18.09 -4.13 -6.98
C TYR A 60 -19.05 -4.50 -5.84
N GLN A 61 -18.55 -4.60 -4.60
CA GLN A 61 -19.39 -4.92 -3.44
C GLN A 61 -20.09 -3.69 -2.86
N SER A 62 -19.73 -2.46 -3.27
CA SER A 62 -20.38 -1.23 -2.80
C SER A 62 -21.54 -0.80 -3.72
N GLU A 63 -22.65 -0.38 -3.10
CA GLU A 63 -23.88 0.03 -3.80
C GLU A 63 -23.72 1.33 -4.64
N SER A 64 -22.64 2.09 -4.42
CA SER A 64 -22.31 3.28 -5.20
C SER A 64 -20.95 3.10 -5.89
N LEU A 65 -20.92 3.27 -7.20
CA LEU A 65 -19.69 3.22 -8.03
C LEU A 65 -18.85 4.50 -7.93
N ALA A 66 -19.35 5.56 -7.28
CA ALA A 66 -18.69 6.87 -7.23
C ALA A 66 -17.73 7.04 -6.06
N GLN A 67 -17.98 6.33 -4.94
CA GLN A 67 -17.21 6.48 -3.71
C GLN A 67 -17.13 5.17 -2.93
N ILE A 68 -15.94 4.87 -2.43
CA ILE A 68 -15.59 3.58 -1.84
C ILE A 68 -15.25 3.78 -0.38
N ASP A 69 -15.80 2.91 0.48
CA ASP A 69 -15.25 2.78 1.83
C ASP A 69 -13.86 2.16 1.75
N PHE A 70 -12.84 2.95 2.07
CA PHE A 70 -11.45 2.53 1.91
C PHE A 70 -11.00 1.52 2.99
N ALA A 71 -11.66 1.51 4.16
CA ALA A 71 -11.21 0.70 5.30
C ALA A 71 -11.29 -0.82 5.06
N PRO A 72 -12.38 -1.39 4.47
CA PRO A 72 -12.43 -2.80 4.11
C PRO A 72 -11.35 -3.22 3.12
N TYR A 73 -11.07 -2.39 2.12
CA TYR A 73 -9.98 -2.64 1.18
C TYR A 73 -8.63 -2.66 1.89
N LEU A 74 -8.35 -1.66 2.72
CA LEU A 74 -7.07 -1.54 3.41
C LEU A 74 -6.80 -2.76 4.30
N ARG A 75 -7.81 -3.26 5.00
CA ARG A 75 -7.72 -4.50 5.79
C ARG A 75 -7.28 -5.68 4.94
N HIS A 76 -7.90 -5.89 3.78
CA HIS A 76 -7.53 -6.97 2.88
C HIS A 76 -6.10 -6.84 2.35
N LEU A 77 -5.68 -5.61 2.02
CA LEU A 77 -4.32 -5.33 1.58
C LEU A 77 -3.31 -5.68 2.68
N THR A 78 -3.53 -5.21 3.91
CA THR A 78 -2.60 -5.49 5.01
C THR A 78 -2.60 -6.95 5.44
N ASP A 79 -3.73 -7.65 5.37
CA ASP A 79 -3.80 -9.09 5.64
C ASP A 79 -3.07 -9.91 4.56
N TYR A 80 -3.11 -9.45 3.31
CA TYR A 80 -2.31 -10.02 2.23
C TYR A 80 -0.82 -9.80 2.48
N LEU A 81 -0.40 -8.56 2.76
CA LEU A 81 1.00 -8.24 3.06
C LEU A 81 1.52 -9.01 4.28
N GLY A 82 0.71 -9.13 5.33
CA GLY A 82 1.05 -9.90 6.52
C GLY A 82 1.39 -11.36 6.21
N ARG A 83 0.65 -11.98 5.28
CA ARG A 83 0.91 -13.35 4.80
C ARG A 83 2.17 -13.43 3.93
N VAL A 84 2.38 -12.47 3.02
CA VAL A 84 3.55 -12.46 2.11
C VAL A 84 4.85 -12.32 2.89
N TYR A 85 4.88 -11.48 3.93
CA TYR A 85 6.08 -11.19 4.73
C TYR A 85 6.15 -11.96 6.06
N ASP A 86 5.24 -12.92 6.23
CA ASP A 86 5.17 -13.83 7.37
C ASP A 86 5.20 -13.13 8.74
N THR A 87 4.29 -12.17 8.93
CA THR A 87 4.26 -11.33 10.13
C THR A 87 3.98 -12.10 11.41
N LEU A 88 3.28 -13.23 11.33
CA LEU A 88 2.95 -14.07 12.48
C LEU A 88 4.22 -14.68 13.09
N HIS A 89 5.06 -15.33 12.28
CA HIS A 89 6.32 -15.91 12.77
C HIS A 89 7.31 -14.83 13.22
N ARG A 90 7.24 -13.63 12.62
CA ARG A 90 8.09 -12.49 12.98
C ARG A 90 7.57 -11.65 14.16
N ASN A 91 6.40 -12.01 14.70
CA ASN A 91 5.71 -11.29 15.77
C ASN A 91 5.49 -9.79 15.46
N ILE A 92 5.09 -9.47 14.22
CA ILE A 92 4.80 -8.10 13.77
C ILE A 92 3.28 -7.91 13.68
N THR A 93 2.78 -6.84 14.29
CA THR A 93 1.35 -6.46 14.24
C THR A 93 1.16 -5.27 13.29
N ILE A 94 0.26 -5.40 12.32
CA ILE A 94 -0.19 -4.28 11.49
C ILE A 94 -1.48 -3.72 12.08
N ARG A 95 -1.49 -2.44 12.45
CA ARG A 95 -2.65 -1.72 13.01
C ARG A 95 -3.22 -0.76 11.98
N LEU A 96 -4.55 -0.75 11.88
CA LEU A 96 -5.28 0.13 10.99
C LEU A 96 -6.08 1.14 11.81
N LEU A 97 -5.79 2.42 11.61
CA LEU A 97 -6.53 3.54 12.17
C LEU A 97 -7.15 4.31 11.00
N VAL A 98 -8.27 3.82 10.50
CA VAL A 98 -8.96 4.43 9.35
C VAL A 98 -10.25 5.04 9.83
N GLU A 99 -10.35 6.35 9.77
CA GLU A 99 -11.62 7.06 9.96
C GLU A 99 -12.55 6.80 8.76
N LYS A 100 -13.83 7.19 8.82
CA LYS A 100 -14.78 6.94 7.71
C LYS A 100 -14.41 7.74 6.46
N VAL A 101 -13.50 7.19 5.66
CA VAL A 101 -12.96 7.83 4.46
C VAL A 101 -13.60 7.19 3.23
N ARG A 102 -14.17 8.05 2.39
CA ARG A 102 -14.71 7.70 1.09
C ARG A 102 -13.86 8.30 0.00
N LEU A 103 -13.31 7.46 -0.86
CA LEU A 103 -12.44 7.86 -1.97
C LEU A 103 -13.09 7.46 -3.29
N ASP A 104 -12.83 8.22 -4.35
CA ASP A 104 -13.05 7.71 -5.70
C ASP A 104 -12.08 6.56 -6.01
N ILE A 105 -12.29 5.92 -7.16
CA ILE A 105 -11.54 4.73 -7.59
C ILE A 105 -10.05 5.02 -7.76
N ASP A 106 -9.73 6.09 -8.47
CA ASP A 106 -8.35 6.40 -8.85
C ASP A 106 -7.55 6.84 -7.63
N THR A 107 -8.17 7.62 -6.73
CA THR A 107 -7.61 8.00 -5.43
C THR A 107 -7.40 6.77 -4.55
N ALA A 108 -8.37 5.85 -4.47
CA ALA A 108 -8.21 4.61 -3.72
C ALA A 108 -7.06 3.74 -4.25
N VAL A 109 -6.93 3.58 -5.58
CA VAL A 109 -5.81 2.84 -6.19
C VAL A 109 -4.48 3.48 -5.82
N THR A 110 -4.40 4.80 -5.94
CA THR A 110 -3.19 5.57 -5.66
C THR A 110 -2.78 5.44 -4.18
N CYS A 111 -3.72 5.65 -3.24
CA CYS A 111 -3.46 5.44 -1.81
C CYS A 111 -3.10 3.99 -1.50
N GLY A 112 -3.78 3.02 -2.12
CA GLY A 112 -3.52 1.60 -1.95
C GLY A 112 -2.10 1.19 -2.34
N LEU A 113 -1.59 1.73 -3.46
CA LEU A 113 -0.23 1.50 -3.90
C LEU A 113 0.80 2.18 -2.99
N ILE A 114 0.56 3.42 -2.56
CA ILE A 114 1.42 4.11 -1.59
C ILE A 114 1.57 3.27 -0.31
N ILE A 115 0.45 2.80 0.23
CA ILE A 115 0.44 1.95 1.43
C ILE A 115 1.16 0.63 1.17
N ASN A 116 0.93 -0.02 0.02
CA ASN A 116 1.61 -1.27 -0.34
C ASN A 116 3.13 -1.11 -0.27
N GLU A 117 3.67 -0.04 -0.84
CA GLU A 117 5.12 0.22 -0.82
C GLU A 117 5.63 0.51 0.59
N LEU A 118 4.96 1.42 1.32
CA LEU A 118 5.43 1.86 2.63
C LEU A 118 5.34 0.74 3.68
N VAL A 119 4.24 -0.03 3.69
CA VAL A 119 4.08 -1.19 4.58
C VAL A 119 5.05 -2.30 4.20
N SER A 120 5.26 -2.57 2.91
CA SER A 120 6.26 -3.54 2.46
C SER A 120 7.67 -3.14 2.89
N ASN A 121 8.02 -1.86 2.78
CA ASN A 121 9.33 -1.34 3.23
C ASN A 121 9.50 -1.49 4.73
N ALA A 122 8.49 -1.16 5.53
CA ALA A 122 8.53 -1.37 6.98
C ALA A 122 8.69 -2.87 7.32
N LEU A 123 7.93 -3.74 6.65
CA LEU A 123 8.06 -5.20 6.85
C LEU A 123 9.45 -5.73 6.49
N LYS A 124 10.10 -5.20 5.45
CA LYS A 124 11.44 -5.62 5.05
C LYS A 124 12.54 -5.07 5.95
N HIS A 125 12.44 -3.81 6.37
CA HIS A 125 13.58 -3.06 6.89
C HIS A 125 13.45 -2.61 8.34
N ALA A 126 12.23 -2.40 8.86
CA ALA A 126 12.02 -1.85 10.19
C ALA A 126 12.43 -2.83 11.31
N PHE A 127 12.26 -4.14 11.08
CA PHE A 127 12.49 -5.19 12.09
C PHE A 127 13.45 -6.27 11.57
N PRO A 128 14.75 -5.95 11.47
CA PRO A 128 15.74 -6.90 11.02
C PRO A 128 15.96 -7.99 12.11
N PRO A 129 16.36 -9.22 11.74
CA PRO A 129 16.43 -10.37 12.67
C PRO A 129 17.32 -10.16 13.88
N GLU A 130 18.32 -9.28 13.76
CA GLU A 130 19.30 -8.94 14.80
C GLU A 130 18.67 -8.14 15.95
N VAL A 131 17.49 -7.55 15.75
CA VAL A 131 16.74 -6.85 16.80
C VAL A 131 15.92 -7.86 17.61
N THR A 132 16.52 -8.28 18.74
CA THR A 132 15.96 -9.25 19.68
C THR A 132 15.22 -8.60 20.85
N ASP A 133 14.88 -7.32 20.78
CA ASP A 133 14.09 -6.71 21.84
C ASP A 133 12.72 -7.41 21.95
N GLN A 134 12.18 -7.45 23.17
CA GLN A 134 10.85 -8.00 23.42
C GLN A 134 9.75 -6.97 23.20
N ALA A 135 10.08 -5.79 22.64
CA ALA A 135 9.10 -4.76 22.40
C ALA A 135 8.14 -5.23 21.29
N PRO A 136 6.86 -4.84 21.38
CA PRO A 136 5.89 -5.22 20.35
C PRO A 136 6.30 -4.57 19.03
N LYS A 137 6.47 -5.35 17.96
CA LYS A 137 6.77 -4.84 16.62
C LYS A 137 5.47 -4.41 15.95
N ILE A 138 5.33 -3.12 15.67
CA ILE A 138 4.08 -2.50 15.26
C ILE A 138 4.33 -1.69 13.99
N ILE A 139 3.51 -1.94 12.98
CA ILE A 139 3.34 -1.06 11.82
C ILE A 139 1.93 -0.49 11.91
N GLU A 140 1.78 0.81 11.83
CA GLU A 140 0.51 1.52 11.92
C GLU A 140 0.23 2.23 10.60
N VAL A 141 -0.95 1.98 10.04
CA VAL A 141 -1.48 2.72 8.89
C VAL A 141 -2.63 3.57 9.39
N LEU A 142 -2.48 4.89 9.28
CA LEU A 142 -3.46 5.89 9.69
C LEU A 142 -3.99 6.59 8.43
N MET A 143 -5.31 6.73 8.35
CA MET A 143 -5.94 7.58 7.34
C MET A 143 -7.08 8.37 7.97
N LYS A 144 -6.99 9.71 7.89
CA LYS A 144 -7.97 10.62 8.48
C LYS A 144 -8.03 11.97 7.75
N PRO A 145 -9.13 12.72 7.87
CA PRO A 145 -9.17 14.12 7.44
C PRO A 145 -8.09 14.96 8.17
N ALA A 146 -7.48 15.90 7.45
CA ALA A 146 -6.47 16.83 7.97
C ALA A 146 -7.00 18.26 8.20
N GLY A 147 -8.28 18.51 7.91
CA GLY A 147 -8.87 19.86 7.88
C GLY A 147 -8.90 20.43 6.47
N GLU A 148 -9.69 21.49 6.23
CA GLU A 148 -9.71 22.25 4.96
C GLU A 148 -9.94 21.42 3.68
N GLY A 149 -10.60 20.25 3.78
CA GLY A 149 -10.82 19.36 2.65
C GLY A 149 -9.61 18.49 2.29
N GLU A 150 -8.59 18.43 3.15
CA GLU A 150 -7.41 17.59 2.97
C GLU A 150 -7.52 16.25 3.71
N MET A 151 -6.76 15.29 3.24
CA MET A 151 -6.59 13.95 3.79
C MET A 151 -5.14 13.74 4.21
N LEU A 152 -4.96 13.11 5.36
CA LEU A 152 -3.68 12.59 5.81
C LEU A 152 -3.68 11.06 5.69
N LEU A 153 -2.73 10.56 4.92
CA LEU A 153 -2.31 9.16 4.91
C LEU A 153 -0.95 9.05 5.60
N GLN A 154 -0.84 8.17 6.58
CA GLN A 154 0.40 7.95 7.32
C GLN A 154 0.70 6.46 7.45
N VAL A 155 1.97 6.10 7.27
CA VAL A 155 2.51 4.78 7.63
C VAL A 155 3.66 4.99 8.61
N ARG A 156 3.55 4.39 9.78
CA ARG A 156 4.55 4.46 10.85
C ARG A 156 4.96 3.06 11.28
N ASP A 157 6.23 2.87 11.57
CA ASP A 157 6.72 1.69 12.28
C ASP A 157 7.50 2.09 13.52
N ASN A 158 7.59 1.18 14.48
CA ASN A 158 8.44 1.34 15.66
C ASN A 158 9.76 0.57 15.56
N GLY A 159 10.29 0.42 14.35
CA GLY A 159 11.52 -0.30 14.08
C GLY A 159 12.79 0.53 14.27
N VAL A 160 13.85 0.11 13.58
CA VAL A 160 15.20 0.69 13.69
C VAL A 160 15.37 2.10 13.09
N GLY A 161 14.32 2.65 12.47
CA GLY A 161 14.36 3.94 11.81
C GLY A 161 14.95 3.89 10.39
N LEU A 162 15.18 5.08 9.83
CA LEU A 162 15.80 5.24 8.51
C LEU A 162 17.33 5.34 8.65
N PRO A 163 18.09 4.90 7.64
CA PRO A 163 19.55 5.01 7.68
C PRO A 163 20.01 6.48 7.75
N ALA A 164 21.14 6.72 8.40
CA ALA A 164 21.74 8.05 8.51
C ALA A 164 21.95 8.66 7.12
N GLY A 165 21.54 9.92 6.95
CA GLY A 165 21.63 10.62 5.66
C GLY A 165 20.60 10.17 4.62
N PHE A 166 19.57 9.40 5.00
CA PHE A 166 18.49 9.03 4.09
C PHE A 166 17.87 10.26 3.43
N ASN A 167 17.87 10.26 2.10
CA ASN A 167 17.28 11.31 1.30
C ASN A 167 16.30 10.71 0.30
N LEU A 168 15.01 10.94 0.54
CA LEU A 168 13.95 10.44 -0.33
C LEU A 168 14.08 10.93 -1.78
N ARG A 169 14.69 12.10 -2.04
CA ARG A 169 14.90 12.62 -3.41
C ARG A 169 16.04 11.93 -4.16
N GLN A 170 16.92 11.23 -3.46
CA GLN A 170 18.09 10.55 -4.02
C GLN A 170 17.99 9.03 -3.87
N THR A 171 16.80 8.50 -3.54
CA THR A 171 16.61 7.07 -3.33
C THR A 171 16.69 6.29 -4.65
N GLU A 172 17.43 5.19 -4.63
CA GLU A 172 17.45 4.20 -5.72
C GLU A 172 16.28 3.19 -5.62
N SER A 173 15.52 3.22 -4.51
CA SER A 173 14.38 2.34 -4.34
C SER A 173 13.24 2.74 -5.28
N LEU A 174 12.97 1.88 -6.26
CA LEU A 174 11.84 2.04 -7.18
C LEU A 174 10.52 2.21 -6.43
N GLY A 175 10.33 1.52 -5.29
CA GLY A 175 9.13 1.64 -4.48
C GLY A 175 8.95 3.05 -3.90
N LEU A 176 10.02 3.65 -3.38
CA LEU A 176 9.96 5.02 -2.85
C LEU A 176 9.83 6.07 -3.95
N GLN A 177 10.44 5.86 -5.12
CA GLN A 177 10.23 6.69 -6.31
C GLN A 177 8.77 6.64 -6.79
N LEU A 178 8.15 5.45 -6.73
CA LEU A 178 6.73 5.28 -7.00
C LEU A 178 5.88 6.06 -6.00
N VAL A 179 6.16 5.94 -4.70
CA VAL A 179 5.46 6.71 -3.66
C VAL A 179 5.51 8.21 -3.92
N GLN A 180 6.68 8.76 -4.28
CA GLN A 180 6.81 10.18 -4.64
C GLN A 180 5.99 10.57 -5.87
N THR A 181 5.88 9.68 -6.85
CA THR A 181 5.12 9.92 -8.08
C THR A 181 3.62 9.88 -7.80
N LEU A 182 3.17 8.90 -7.03
CA LEU A 182 1.77 8.76 -6.63
C LEU A 182 1.33 9.89 -5.68
N ALA A 183 2.19 10.32 -4.75
CA ALA A 183 1.88 11.49 -3.91
C ALA A 183 1.65 12.76 -4.74
N ARG A 184 2.45 12.98 -5.79
CA ARG A 184 2.24 14.08 -6.74
C ARG A 184 0.97 13.91 -7.58
N GLN A 185 0.60 12.68 -7.95
CA GLN A 185 -0.64 12.40 -8.67
C GLN A 185 -1.88 12.75 -7.84
N LEU A 186 -1.79 12.67 -6.51
CA LEU A 186 -2.82 13.14 -5.58
C LEU A 186 -2.80 14.67 -5.37
N ASP A 187 -1.96 15.42 -6.10
CA ASP A 187 -1.63 16.82 -5.80
C ASP A 187 -1.18 17.03 -4.34
N GLY A 188 -0.56 15.99 -3.76
CA GLY A 188 -0.15 15.95 -2.38
C GLY A 188 1.34 16.21 -2.14
N SER A 189 1.67 16.31 -0.86
CA SER A 189 3.04 16.42 -0.36
C SER A 189 3.41 15.21 0.48
N ILE A 190 4.69 14.82 0.44
CA ILE A 190 5.24 13.75 1.25
C ILE A 190 6.29 14.29 2.23
N THR A 191 6.15 13.92 3.49
CA THR A 191 7.13 14.18 4.55
C THR A 191 7.48 12.87 5.25
N PHE A 192 8.64 12.82 5.90
CA PHE A 192 9.04 11.67 6.68
C PHE A 192 9.93 12.05 7.87
N THR A 193 9.91 11.22 8.90
CA THR A 193 10.83 11.25 10.04
C THR A 193 11.45 9.85 10.22
N GLY A 194 12.69 9.79 10.70
CA GLY A 194 13.50 8.56 10.70
C GLY A 194 14.12 8.16 12.03
N GLU A 195 13.98 8.96 13.10
CA GLU A 195 14.60 8.68 14.40
C GLU A 195 13.64 9.02 15.56
N PRO A 196 13.44 8.14 16.56
CA PRO A 196 13.90 6.74 16.65
C PRO A 196 13.02 5.76 15.84
N GLN A 197 12.02 6.25 15.12
CA GLN A 197 11.00 5.49 14.42
C GLN A 197 10.80 6.06 13.03
N THR A 198 10.37 5.23 12.08
CA THR A 198 10.08 5.70 10.74
C THR A 198 8.61 6.10 10.64
N THR A 199 8.35 7.32 10.17
CA THR A 199 7.00 7.77 9.82
C THR A 199 7.04 8.41 8.45
N PHE A 200 6.21 7.93 7.53
CA PHE A 200 5.90 8.60 6.26
C PHE A 200 4.51 9.20 6.34
N GLN A 201 4.36 10.44 5.90
CA GLN A 201 3.09 11.15 5.84
C GLN A 201 2.88 11.69 4.44
N ILE A 202 1.68 11.48 3.91
CA ILE A 202 1.22 12.02 2.65
C ILE A 202 -0.03 12.83 2.95
N GLN A 203 0.01 14.13 2.65
CA GLN A 203 -1.11 15.04 2.81
C GLN A 203 -1.55 15.52 1.43
N PHE A 204 -2.83 15.39 1.12
CA PHE A 204 -3.38 15.67 -0.21
C PHE A 204 -4.83 16.17 -0.15
N PRO A 205 -5.28 16.98 -1.12
CA PRO A 205 -6.67 17.42 -1.19
C PRO A 205 -7.61 16.25 -1.50
N LEU A 206 -8.76 16.19 -0.82
CA LEU A 206 -9.89 15.35 -1.22
C LEU A 206 -10.72 16.14 -2.21
N LEU A 207 -10.64 15.78 -3.49
CA LEU A 207 -11.48 16.39 -4.50
C LEU A 207 -12.97 16.12 -4.17
N PRO A 208 -13.84 17.14 -4.24
CA PRO A 208 -15.27 17.02 -3.90
C PRO A 208 -16.06 16.13 -4.87
#